data_AF-A0A895YGK5-F1
#
_entry.id   AF-A0A895YGK5-F1
#
_cell.length_a   1.000
_cell.length_b   1.000
_cell.length_c   1.000
_cell.angle_alpha   90.00
_cell.angle_beta   90.00
_cell.angle_gamma   90.00
#
_symmetry.space_group_name_H-M   'P 1'
#
loop_
_entity.id
_entity.type
_entity.pdbx_description
1 polymer ?
#
loop_
_entity_poly.entity_id
_entity_poly.type
_entity_poly.pdbx_seq_one_letter_code
_entity_poly.pdbx_strand_id
1 'polypeptide(L)'
;MIRAVQHATPPEAVADSGAGSELRVVLVCMPWALLDMPSLAVSTLVPVATETAKTAQVDVVYANLRWCDYLTERTGGRIGAAQYQQVVEGYYHALGEWIFSPALYGADDPMDTPFYLTARANGADLDDACEMYRLAPGFVMALATELVDAGYDVVGLTSTFDQNMPSLALARAVKERSPRVITVMGGANCDDEQGAALHRSFPAVDFVVRGEGELTFLGYSGPSASAMWSRRRPTRPR
;
A
#
# COMPACT_ATOMS: atom_id res chain seq x y z
N MET A 1 -36.48 8.36 -9.34
CA MET A 1 -36.56 7.19 -10.24
C MET A 1 -35.14 6.69 -10.47
N ILE A 2 -34.62 5.88 -9.54
CA ILE A 2 -33.24 5.39 -9.56
C ILE A 2 -33.21 4.16 -10.46
N ARG A 3 -32.50 4.24 -11.59
CA ARG A 3 -32.32 3.10 -12.50
C ARG A 3 -31.23 2.17 -11.98
N ALA A 4 -31.53 0.88 -12.01
CA ALA A 4 -30.69 -0.22 -11.56
C ALA A 4 -29.29 -0.21 -12.20
N VAL A 5 -28.26 -0.39 -11.37
CA VAL A 5 -26.89 -0.69 -11.76
C VAL A 5 -26.85 -2.12 -12.26
N GLN A 6 -26.39 -2.35 -13.49
CA GLN A 6 -26.21 -3.70 -14.02
C GLN A 6 -24.97 -4.35 -13.38
N HIS A 7 -25.19 -5.52 -12.78
CA HIS A 7 -24.17 -6.38 -12.19
C HIS A 7 -23.20 -6.87 -13.28
N ALA A 8 -21.90 -6.70 -13.03
CA ALA A 8 -20.86 -7.27 -13.88
C ALA A 8 -20.56 -8.71 -13.45
N THR A 9 -20.63 -9.63 -14.40
CA THR A 9 -20.15 -11.01 -14.29
C THR A 9 -18.63 -10.98 -14.00
N PRO A 10 -18.09 -11.92 -13.19
CA PRO A 10 -16.64 -12.06 -13.04
C PRO A 10 -15.96 -12.17 -14.41
N PRO A 11 -14.86 -11.43 -14.67
CA PRO A 11 -14.24 -11.42 -15.99
C PRO A 11 -13.58 -12.78 -16.29
N GLU A 12 -13.85 -13.32 -17.48
CA GLU A 12 -13.04 -14.33 -18.18
C GLU A 12 -11.66 -13.77 -18.59
N ALA A 13 -10.94 -13.15 -17.66
CA ALA A 13 -9.63 -12.55 -17.91
C ALA A 13 -8.48 -13.39 -17.31
N VAL A 14 -8.62 -14.71 -17.36
CA VAL A 14 -7.48 -15.66 -17.32
C VAL A 14 -7.60 -16.68 -18.45
N ALA A 15 -8.13 -16.24 -19.60
CA ALA A 15 -8.26 -17.07 -20.79
C ALA A 15 -7.65 -16.35 -21.99
N ASP A 16 -6.34 -16.08 -21.93
CA ASP A 16 -5.41 -16.26 -23.07
C ASP A 16 -3.97 -15.92 -22.66
N SER A 17 -3.43 -16.65 -21.69
CA SER A 17 -1.99 -16.81 -21.55
C SER A 17 -1.74 -18.30 -21.68
N GLY A 18 -1.04 -18.70 -22.75
CA GLY A 18 -0.70 -20.10 -22.99
C GLY A 18 -0.18 -20.77 -21.72
N ALA A 19 -0.64 -21.99 -21.46
CA ALA A 19 -0.09 -22.95 -20.48
C ALA A 19 0.62 -22.36 -19.24
N GLY A 20 -0.11 -22.22 -18.12
CA GLY A 20 0.41 -22.56 -16.78
C GLY A 20 1.61 -21.80 -16.21
N SER A 21 1.62 -20.46 -16.21
CA SER A 21 2.52 -19.73 -15.31
C SER A 21 1.83 -19.41 -13.99
N GLU A 22 2.26 -20.07 -12.93
CA GLU A 22 1.88 -19.74 -11.56
C GLU A 22 2.42 -18.34 -11.19
N LEU A 23 1.63 -17.55 -10.44
CA LEU A 23 1.91 -16.15 -10.08
C LEU A 23 2.87 -16.04 -8.90
N ARG A 24 3.79 -15.08 -8.96
CA ARG A 24 4.65 -14.71 -7.83
C ARG A 24 4.07 -13.49 -7.13
N VAL A 25 3.73 -13.65 -5.86
CA VAL A 25 3.05 -12.64 -5.04
C VAL A 25 4.00 -12.15 -3.95
N VAL A 26 4.02 -10.85 -3.70
CA VAL A 26 4.68 -10.26 -2.53
C VAL A 26 3.67 -9.46 -1.72
N LEU A 27 3.62 -9.72 -0.41
CA LEU A 27 2.84 -8.93 0.54
C LEU A 27 3.78 -7.98 1.28
N VAL A 28 3.48 -6.69 1.25
CA VAL A 28 4.33 -5.64 1.80
C VAL A 28 3.63 -4.96 2.97
N CYS A 29 4.25 -5.07 4.15
CA CYS A 29 3.88 -4.31 5.33
C CYS A 29 4.64 -2.99 5.33
N MET A 30 4.00 -1.93 4.82
CA MET A 30 4.60 -0.58 4.78
C MET A 30 4.68 0.04 6.19
N PRO A 31 5.57 1.02 6.44
CA PRO A 31 5.42 1.93 7.57
C PRO A 31 3.98 2.48 7.62
N TRP A 32 3.34 2.67 8.77
CA TRP A 32 3.89 2.76 10.13
C TRP A 32 3.42 1.63 11.07
N ALA A 33 3.52 0.36 10.65
CA ALA A 33 3.25 -0.76 11.54
C ALA A 33 4.23 -0.81 12.73
N LEU A 34 3.76 -1.31 13.89
CA LEU A 34 4.59 -1.49 15.09
C LEU A 34 5.85 -2.33 14.80
N LEU A 35 6.97 -1.98 15.43
CA LEU A 35 8.25 -2.67 15.21
C LEU A 35 8.35 -3.99 15.98
N ASP A 36 7.64 -4.11 17.10
CA ASP A 36 7.68 -5.23 18.04
C ASP A 36 6.52 -6.21 17.90
N MET A 37 5.55 -5.91 17.02
CA MET A 37 4.38 -6.75 16.79
C MET A 37 4.33 -7.24 15.34
N PRO A 38 4.26 -8.57 15.11
CA PRO A 38 4.11 -9.09 13.76
C PRO A 38 2.74 -8.71 13.18
N SER A 39 2.70 -8.41 11.88
CA SER A 39 1.44 -8.14 11.19
C SER A 39 0.58 -9.40 11.11
N LEU A 40 -0.47 -9.47 11.94
CA LEU A 40 -1.43 -10.57 11.95
C LEU A 40 -2.09 -10.76 10.58
N ALA A 41 -2.36 -9.67 9.87
CA ALA A 41 -2.95 -9.69 8.53
C ALA A 41 -2.06 -10.40 7.50
N VAL A 42 -0.74 -10.26 7.61
CA VAL A 42 0.18 -10.96 6.72
C VAL A 42 0.27 -12.44 7.09
N SER A 43 0.27 -12.76 8.40
CA SER A 43 0.29 -14.13 8.90
C SER A 43 -0.96 -14.95 8.50
N THR A 44 -2.11 -14.31 8.26
CA THR A 44 -3.33 -14.99 7.79
C THR A 44 -3.43 -15.08 6.27
N LEU A 45 -2.93 -14.09 5.53
CA LEU A 45 -3.03 -14.06 4.07
C LEU A 45 -2.05 -14.99 3.36
N VAL A 46 -0.87 -15.25 3.95
CA VAL A 46 0.14 -16.12 3.31
C VAL A 46 -0.36 -17.55 3.11
N PRO A 47 -0.94 -18.25 4.12
CA PRO A 47 -1.49 -19.60 3.92
C PRO A 47 -2.58 -19.63 2.84
N VAL A 48 -3.51 -18.67 2.88
CA VAL A 48 -4.65 -18.61 1.96
C VAL A 48 -4.23 -18.32 0.52
N ALA A 49 -3.28 -17.40 0.32
CA ALA A 49 -2.76 -17.10 -1.01
C ALA A 49 -1.93 -18.26 -1.58
N THR A 50 -1.24 -19.02 -0.73
CA THR A 50 -0.43 -20.19 -1.11
C THR A 50 -1.30 -21.38 -1.52
N GLU A 51 -2.48 -21.54 -0.91
CA GLU A 51 -3.43 -22.62 -1.24
C GLU A 51 -4.21 -22.38 -2.55
N THR A 52 -4.05 -21.20 -3.16
CA THR A 52 -4.69 -20.89 -4.44
C THR A 52 -3.91 -21.54 -5.59
N ALA A 53 -4.57 -22.36 -6.40
CA ALA A 53 -3.98 -23.18 -7.48
C ALA A 53 -3.25 -22.42 -8.61
N LYS A 54 -3.11 -21.09 -8.51
CA LYS A 54 -2.43 -20.22 -9.47
C LYS A 54 -1.27 -19.45 -8.84
N THR A 55 -0.88 -19.74 -7.61
CA THR A 55 0.21 -19.03 -6.90
C THR A 55 1.45 -19.91 -6.82
N ALA A 56 2.56 -19.46 -7.41
CA ALA A 56 3.85 -20.16 -7.39
C ALA A 56 4.57 -19.94 -6.05
N GLN A 57 4.48 -18.71 -5.56
CA GLN A 57 5.27 -18.20 -4.45
C GLN A 57 4.54 -17.02 -3.80
N VAL A 58 4.58 -16.98 -2.47
CA VAL A 58 4.15 -15.83 -1.67
C VAL A 58 5.29 -15.42 -0.77
N ASP A 59 5.85 -14.24 -0.99
CA ASP A 59 6.85 -13.64 -0.13
C ASP A 59 6.26 -12.51 0.72
N VAL A 60 6.94 -12.20 1.82
CA VAL A 60 6.57 -11.11 2.73
C VAL A 60 7.72 -10.14 2.88
N VAL A 61 7.43 -8.85 2.74
CA VAL A 61 8.38 -7.77 2.99
C VAL A 61 7.87 -6.88 4.13
N TYR A 62 8.60 -6.89 5.24
CA TYR A 62 8.40 -5.96 6.36
C TYR A 62 9.11 -4.63 6.08
N ALA A 63 8.53 -3.84 5.17
CA ALA A 63 9.07 -2.53 4.81
C ALA A 63 9.04 -1.53 5.98
N ASN A 64 8.18 -1.74 6.98
CA ASN A 64 8.19 -1.00 8.25
C ASN A 64 9.53 -1.14 9.00
N LEU A 65 10.08 -2.36 9.09
CA LEU A 65 11.38 -2.60 9.72
C LEU A 65 12.51 -2.04 8.85
N ARG A 66 12.47 -2.30 7.54
CA ARG A 66 13.49 -1.80 6.60
C ARG A 66 13.55 -0.27 6.55
N TRP A 67 12.42 0.41 6.74
CA TRP A 67 12.39 1.87 6.84
C TRP A 67 13.12 2.36 8.10
N CYS A 68 12.91 1.70 9.25
CA CYS A 68 13.64 2.02 10.47
C CYS A 68 15.16 1.81 10.31
N ASP A 69 15.56 0.70 9.69
CA ASP A 69 16.98 0.42 9.39
C ASP A 69 17.57 1.47 8.44
N TYR A 70 16.83 1.80 7.37
CA TYR A 70 17.22 2.80 6.39
C TYR A 70 17.39 4.19 7.03
N LEU A 71 16.47 4.61 7.90
CA LEU A 71 16.60 5.86 8.66
C LEU A 71 17.84 5.85 9.57
N THR A 72 18.06 4.73 10.27
CA THR A 72 19.20 4.56 11.19
C THR A 72 20.52 4.69 10.43
N GLU A 73 20.66 4.00 9.31
CA GLU A 73 21.85 4.07 8.45
C GLU A 73 22.06 5.48 7.90
N ARG A 74 21.03 6.09 7.31
CA ARG A 74 21.13 7.36 6.59
C ARG A 74 21.35 8.57 7.49
N THR A 75 20.99 8.45 8.76
CA THR A 75 21.15 9.53 9.75
C THR A 75 22.28 9.30 10.75
N GLY A 76 23.10 8.25 10.56
CA GLY A 76 24.18 7.90 11.48
C GLY A 76 23.68 7.54 12.88
N GLY A 77 22.49 6.93 12.97
CA GLY A 77 21.86 6.50 14.22
C GLY A 77 21.05 7.56 14.95
N ARG A 78 20.93 8.78 14.42
CA ARG A 78 20.11 9.85 15.05
C ARG A 78 18.63 9.49 15.03
N ILE A 79 18.13 9.00 13.90
CA ILE A 79 16.74 8.59 13.71
C ILE A 79 16.70 7.06 13.69
N GLY A 80 16.11 6.46 14.72
CA GLY A 80 15.95 5.01 14.81
C GLY A 80 14.60 4.63 15.42
N ALA A 81 14.57 3.50 16.14
CA ALA A 81 13.34 2.93 16.69
C ALA A 81 12.55 3.90 17.58
N ALA A 82 13.23 4.74 18.37
CA ALA A 82 12.57 5.71 19.26
C ALA A 82 11.80 6.78 18.46
N GLN A 83 12.43 7.37 17.44
CA GLN A 83 11.79 8.37 16.58
C GLN A 83 10.69 7.75 15.72
N TYR A 84 10.90 6.52 15.22
CA TYR A 84 9.87 5.78 14.50
C TYR A 84 8.64 5.58 15.39
N GLN A 85 8.84 5.16 16.64
CA GLN A 85 7.77 4.94 17.61
C GLN A 85 6.98 6.22 17.88
N GLN A 86 7.63 7.38 17.98
CA GLN A 86 6.94 8.67 18.15
C GLN A 86 5.98 9.00 17.01
N VAL A 87 6.30 8.58 15.78
CA VAL A 87 5.39 8.74 14.63
C VAL A 87 4.21 7.78 14.75
N VAL A 88 4.47 6.51 15.08
CA VAL A 88 3.41 5.48 15.25
C VAL A 88 2.42 5.85 16.35
N GLU A 89 2.92 6.39 17.46
CA GLU A 89 2.10 6.81 18.60
C GLU A 89 1.25 8.06 18.31
N GLY A 90 1.44 8.69 17.14
CA GLY A 90 0.56 9.74 16.65
C GLY A 90 0.69 11.04 17.43
N TYR A 91 1.90 11.38 17.89
CA TYR A 91 2.17 12.63 18.64
C TYR A 91 1.64 13.87 17.89
N TYR A 92 1.58 13.80 16.55
CA TYR A 92 0.83 14.71 15.69
C TYR A 92 -0.04 13.90 14.72
N HIS A 93 -1.34 14.24 14.65
CA HIS A 93 -2.27 13.57 13.74
C HIS A 93 -1.77 13.64 12.28
N ALA A 94 -1.80 12.50 11.56
CA ALA A 94 -1.38 12.36 10.17
C ALA A 94 0.11 12.65 9.87
N LEU A 95 0.98 12.67 10.90
CA LEU A 95 2.41 12.86 10.73
C LEU A 95 3.02 11.79 9.81
N GLY A 96 2.63 10.53 10.00
CA GLY A 96 3.13 9.42 9.21
C GLY A 96 2.75 9.54 7.73
N GLU A 97 1.54 10.01 7.46
CA GLU A 97 1.04 10.27 6.11
C GLU A 97 1.78 11.45 5.47
N TRP A 98 2.00 12.55 6.21
CA TRP A 98 2.76 13.69 5.72
C TRP A 98 4.20 13.33 5.34
N ILE A 99 4.88 12.52 6.16
CA ILE A 99 6.26 12.06 5.88
C ILE A 99 6.36 11.34 4.53
N PHE A 100 5.38 10.53 4.15
CA PHE A 100 5.39 9.79 2.88
C PHE A 100 4.72 10.51 1.71
N SER A 101 4.04 11.63 1.96
CA SER A 101 3.42 12.45 0.91
C SER A 101 4.34 12.84 -0.27
N PRO A 102 5.65 13.18 -0.09
CA PRO A 102 6.50 13.56 -1.22
C PRO A 102 6.82 12.38 -2.14
N ALA A 103 6.76 11.15 -1.62
CA ALA A 103 6.97 9.95 -2.43
C ALA A 103 5.78 9.68 -3.37
N LEU A 104 4.59 10.21 -3.07
CA LEU A 104 3.40 10.05 -3.90
C LEU A 104 3.13 11.26 -4.83
N TYR A 105 3.26 12.47 -4.29
CA TYR A 105 2.88 13.70 -4.99
C TYR A 105 4.07 14.45 -5.60
N GLY A 106 5.30 14.03 -5.31
CA GLY A 106 6.50 14.79 -5.63
C GLY A 106 6.93 15.68 -4.46
N ALA A 107 8.19 16.06 -4.45
CA ALA A 107 8.80 16.75 -3.33
C ALA A 107 8.69 18.28 -3.46
N ASP A 108 8.05 18.90 -2.47
CA ASP A 108 8.27 20.28 -2.05
C ASP A 108 9.23 20.28 -0.83
N ASP A 109 9.76 21.43 -0.43
CA ASP A 109 10.47 21.52 0.86
C ASP A 109 9.46 21.27 2.00
N PRO A 110 9.67 20.32 2.93
CA PRO A 110 8.75 20.08 4.05
C PRO A 110 8.38 21.37 4.78
N MET A 111 9.30 22.33 4.85
CA MET A 111 9.16 23.61 5.55
C MET A 111 8.09 24.53 4.96
N ASP A 112 7.77 24.35 3.69
CA ASP A 112 6.78 25.15 2.96
C ASP A 112 5.39 24.51 2.98
N THR A 113 5.26 23.30 3.54
CA THR A 113 3.99 22.57 3.54
C THR A 113 3.00 23.14 4.57
N PRO A 114 1.69 23.19 4.27
CA PRO A 114 0.68 23.62 5.23
C PRO A 114 0.68 22.81 6.53
N PHE A 115 1.02 21.50 6.44
CA PHE A 115 1.17 20.63 7.61
C PHE A 115 2.28 21.14 8.53
N TYR A 116 3.49 21.37 7.99
CA TYR A 116 4.63 21.85 8.75
C TYR A 116 4.33 23.18 9.44
N LEU A 117 3.83 24.17 8.68
CA LEU A 117 3.54 25.50 9.21
C LEU A 117 2.52 25.45 10.35
N THR A 118 1.47 24.63 10.19
CA THR A 118 0.43 24.47 11.20
C THR A 118 0.95 23.76 12.44
N ALA A 119 1.68 22.65 12.27
CA ALA A 119 2.21 21.88 13.38
C ALA A 119 3.26 22.67 14.17
N ARG A 120 4.18 23.39 13.51
CA ARG A 120 5.13 24.29 14.17
C ARG A 120 4.46 25.43 14.93
N ALA A 121 3.42 26.04 14.37
CA ALA A 121 2.66 27.09 15.07
C ALA A 121 2.00 26.57 16.36
N ASN A 122 1.72 25.27 16.44
CA ASN A 122 1.21 24.59 17.64
C ASN A 122 2.32 24.02 18.54
N GLY A 123 3.58 24.41 18.32
CA GLY A 123 4.72 24.04 19.15
C GLY A 123 5.34 22.68 18.83
N ALA A 124 5.07 22.12 17.65
CA ALA A 124 5.62 20.83 17.27
C ALA A 124 7.14 20.86 17.05
N ASP A 125 7.83 19.79 17.48
CA ASP A 125 9.16 19.49 16.96
C ASP A 125 9.07 18.51 15.78
N LEU A 126 9.56 18.93 14.61
CA LEU A 126 9.47 18.23 13.33
C LEU A 126 10.83 18.04 12.66
N ASP A 127 11.95 18.30 13.32
CA ASP A 127 13.29 18.21 12.70
C ASP A 127 13.55 16.79 12.15
N ASP A 128 13.28 15.76 12.97
CA ASP A 128 13.40 14.36 12.56
C ASP A 128 12.37 14.01 11.48
N ALA A 129 11.12 14.50 11.60
CA ALA A 129 10.08 14.23 10.63
C ALA A 129 10.35 14.89 9.25
N CYS A 130 10.96 16.08 9.22
CA CYS A 130 11.41 16.74 7.98
C CYS A 130 12.53 15.94 7.31
N GLU A 131 13.42 15.33 8.08
CA GLU A 131 14.44 14.45 7.52
C GLU A 131 13.82 13.16 6.96
N MET A 132 12.92 12.53 7.71
CA MET A 132 12.16 11.37 7.23
C MET A 132 11.40 11.70 5.93
N TYR A 133 10.77 12.89 5.85
CA TYR A 133 10.07 13.40 4.68
C TYR A 133 10.99 13.43 3.45
N ARG A 134 12.20 13.96 3.59
CA ARG A 134 13.19 14.03 2.49
C ARG A 134 13.72 12.66 2.09
N LEU A 135 13.79 11.71 3.03
CA LEU A 135 14.31 10.37 2.81
C LEU A 135 13.27 9.40 2.20
N ALA A 136 11.98 9.64 2.41
CA ALA A 136 10.89 8.75 2.00
C ALA A 136 10.85 8.45 0.49
N PRO A 137 10.99 9.43 -0.43
CA PRO A 137 10.99 9.15 -1.87
C PRO A 137 12.09 8.16 -2.28
N GLY A 138 13.30 8.32 -1.72
CA GLY A 138 14.44 7.44 -2.02
C GLY A 138 14.19 6.00 -1.58
N PHE A 139 13.61 5.82 -0.38
CA PHE A 139 13.26 4.50 0.14
C PHE A 139 12.19 3.81 -0.72
N VAL A 140 11.10 4.51 -1.05
CA VAL A 140 10.01 3.97 -1.88
C VAL A 140 10.54 3.56 -3.25
N MET A 141 11.37 4.39 -3.88
CA MET A 141 11.93 4.10 -5.20
C MET A 141 12.89 2.91 -5.18
N ALA A 142 13.70 2.77 -4.12
CA ALA A 142 14.59 1.62 -3.96
C ALA A 142 13.79 0.32 -3.79
N LEU A 143 12.80 0.32 -2.90
CA LEU A 143 11.92 -0.83 -2.69
C LEU A 143 11.14 -1.21 -3.95
N ALA A 144 10.57 -0.23 -4.67
CA ALA A 144 9.87 -0.50 -5.93
C ALA A 144 10.79 -1.13 -6.99
N THR A 145 12.06 -0.73 -7.03
CA THR A 145 13.07 -1.33 -7.94
C THR A 145 13.31 -2.78 -7.57
N GLU A 146 13.57 -3.05 -6.28
CA GLU A 146 13.78 -4.41 -5.77
C GLU A 146 12.62 -5.35 -6.12
N LEU A 147 11.38 -4.93 -5.88
CA LEU A 147 10.20 -5.77 -6.15
C LEU A 147 10.00 -6.04 -7.65
N VAL A 148 10.25 -5.05 -8.51
CA VAL A 148 10.12 -5.24 -9.96
C VAL A 148 11.23 -6.14 -10.50
N ASP A 149 12.47 -5.92 -10.07
CA ASP A 149 13.63 -6.71 -10.50
C ASP A 149 13.57 -8.17 -10.00
N ALA A 150 12.94 -8.40 -8.85
CA ALA A 150 12.65 -9.73 -8.32
C ALA A 150 11.60 -10.50 -9.15
N GLY A 151 10.86 -9.82 -10.04
CA GLY A 151 9.92 -10.43 -10.97
C GLY A 151 8.62 -10.89 -10.31
N TYR A 152 8.08 -10.12 -9.37
CA TYR A 152 6.74 -10.35 -8.82
C TYR A 152 5.64 -9.94 -9.81
N ASP A 153 4.60 -10.75 -9.91
CA ASP A 153 3.42 -10.47 -10.72
C ASP A 153 2.38 -9.65 -9.95
N VAL A 154 2.33 -9.82 -8.63
CA VAL A 154 1.35 -9.17 -7.74
C VAL A 154 2.05 -8.58 -6.52
N VAL A 155 1.77 -7.31 -6.23
CA VAL A 155 2.19 -6.61 -5.01
C VAL A 155 0.95 -6.31 -4.16
N GLY A 156 0.80 -6.99 -3.03
CA GLY A 156 -0.24 -6.76 -2.04
C GLY A 156 0.25 -5.82 -0.94
N LEU A 157 -0.54 -4.78 -0.64
CA LEU A 157 -0.22 -3.73 0.32
C LEU A 157 -1.22 -3.76 1.46
N THR A 158 -0.73 -3.87 2.69
CA THR A 158 -1.59 -3.83 3.89
C THR A 158 -1.66 -2.40 4.45
N SER A 159 -2.87 -1.93 4.77
CA SER A 159 -3.11 -0.59 5.29
C SER A 159 -4.19 -0.53 6.37
N THR A 160 -3.77 -0.30 7.61
CA THR A 160 -4.65 -0.28 8.80
C THR A 160 -4.60 1.05 9.59
N PHE A 161 -3.53 1.84 9.48
CA PHE A 161 -3.36 3.14 10.17
C PHE A 161 -2.79 4.21 9.21
N ASP A 162 -1.71 4.92 9.57
CA ASP A 162 -1.02 5.89 8.72
C ASP A 162 -0.25 5.22 7.55
N GLN A 163 -0.82 4.20 6.93
CA GLN A 163 -0.21 3.37 5.90
C GLN A 163 -0.69 3.72 4.49
N ASN A 164 -1.57 4.72 4.32
CA ASN A 164 -2.12 5.02 3.00
C ASN A 164 -1.06 5.62 2.08
N MET A 165 -0.44 6.74 2.43
CA MET A 165 0.58 7.41 1.63
C MET A 165 1.77 6.50 1.32
N PRO A 166 2.39 5.78 2.28
CA PRO A 166 3.49 4.89 1.94
C PRO A 166 3.05 3.76 0.99
N SER A 167 1.87 3.16 1.19
CA SER A 167 1.36 2.10 0.30
C SER A 167 1.05 2.61 -1.10
N LEU A 168 0.37 3.75 -1.20
CA LEU A 168 0.02 4.38 -2.48
C LEU A 168 1.26 4.85 -3.25
N ALA A 169 2.26 5.40 -2.54
CA ALA A 169 3.53 5.78 -3.13
C ALA A 169 4.25 4.55 -3.73
N LEU A 170 4.29 3.43 -3.01
CA LEU A 170 4.86 2.19 -3.52
C LEU A 170 4.08 1.65 -4.73
N ALA A 171 2.75 1.62 -4.68
CA ALA A 171 1.92 1.21 -5.80
C ALA A 171 2.22 2.03 -7.06
N ARG A 172 2.32 3.37 -6.91
CA ARG A 172 2.68 4.29 -7.99
C ARG A 172 4.07 3.99 -8.54
N ALA A 173 5.08 3.92 -7.68
CA ALA A 173 6.47 3.69 -8.09
C ALA A 173 6.66 2.34 -8.80
N VAL A 174 5.95 1.28 -8.35
CA VAL A 174 5.92 -0.02 -9.03
C VAL A 174 5.31 0.12 -10.43
N LYS A 175 4.16 0.80 -10.57
CA LYS A 175 3.49 0.98 -11.86
C LYS A 175 4.29 1.81 -12.85
N GLU A 176 5.02 2.82 -12.39
CA GLU A 176 5.92 3.62 -13.22
C GLU A 176 7.06 2.78 -13.81
N ARG A 177 7.52 1.75 -13.08
CA ARG A 177 8.59 0.85 -13.50
C ARG A 177 8.08 -0.32 -14.34
N SER A 178 6.98 -0.93 -13.91
CA SER A 178 6.34 -2.04 -14.59
C SER A 178 4.82 -1.92 -14.49
N PRO A 179 4.16 -1.35 -15.51
CA PRO A 179 2.69 -1.25 -15.55
C PRO A 179 1.97 -2.60 -15.52
N ARG A 180 2.70 -3.70 -15.80
CA ARG A 180 2.19 -5.08 -15.82
C ARG A 180 1.98 -5.67 -14.43
N VAL A 181 2.73 -5.22 -13.42
CA VAL A 181 2.60 -5.72 -12.05
C VAL A 181 1.24 -5.33 -11.51
N ILE A 182 0.48 -6.29 -10.99
CA ILE A 182 -0.83 -6.05 -10.39
C ILE A 182 -0.63 -5.52 -8.97
N THR A 183 -1.24 -4.40 -8.64
CA THR A 183 -1.18 -3.80 -7.30
C THR A 183 -2.53 -3.97 -6.59
N VAL A 184 -2.46 -4.50 -5.37
CA VAL A 184 -3.64 -4.75 -4.53
C VAL A 184 -3.44 -4.06 -3.20
N MET A 185 -4.45 -3.37 -2.71
CA MET A 185 -4.43 -2.74 -1.37
C MET A 185 -5.57 -3.30 -0.51
N GLY A 186 -5.30 -3.60 0.74
CA GLY A 186 -6.29 -4.11 1.70
C GLY A 186 -5.98 -3.67 3.13
N GLY A 187 -6.81 -4.08 4.09
CA GLY A 187 -6.70 -3.68 5.50
C GLY A 187 -7.79 -2.67 5.90
N ALA A 188 -7.77 -2.19 7.15
CA ALA A 188 -8.87 -1.40 7.70
C ALA A 188 -9.16 -0.10 6.94
N ASN A 189 -8.14 0.53 6.33
CA ASN A 189 -8.34 1.74 5.53
C ASN A 189 -9.05 1.48 4.19
N CYS A 190 -9.08 0.23 3.76
CA CYS A 190 -9.71 -0.21 2.52
C CYS A 190 -11.16 -0.64 2.72
N ASP A 191 -11.68 -0.59 3.94
CA ASP A 191 -13.05 -1.01 4.19
C ASP A 191 -14.07 0.05 3.78
N ASP A 192 -15.26 -0.43 3.40
CA ASP A 192 -16.44 0.38 3.10
C ASP A 192 -16.21 1.58 2.13
N GLU A 193 -16.72 2.77 2.47
CA GLU A 193 -16.67 3.98 1.65
C GLU A 193 -15.24 4.50 1.43
N GLN A 194 -14.36 4.30 2.41
CA GLN A 194 -12.95 4.72 2.33
C GLN A 194 -12.22 3.93 1.25
N GLY A 195 -12.38 2.60 1.21
CA GLY A 195 -11.81 1.77 0.15
C GLY A 195 -12.33 2.15 -1.24
N ALA A 196 -13.63 2.45 -1.34
CA ALA A 196 -14.22 2.92 -2.60
C ALA A 196 -13.61 4.25 -3.06
N ALA A 197 -13.35 5.17 -2.12
CA ALA A 197 -12.73 6.46 -2.42
C ALA A 197 -11.27 6.30 -2.83
N LEU A 198 -10.49 5.49 -2.10
CA LEU A 198 -9.09 5.18 -2.45
C LEU A 198 -8.97 4.63 -3.86
N HIS A 199 -9.77 3.62 -4.22
CA HIS A 199 -9.76 3.03 -5.57
C HIS A 199 -10.14 4.03 -6.67
N ARG A 200 -11.05 4.96 -6.36
CA ARG A 200 -11.40 6.05 -7.27
C ARG A 200 -10.36 7.17 -7.32
N SER A 201 -9.54 7.37 -6.30
CA SER A 201 -8.57 8.47 -6.30
C SER A 201 -7.20 8.07 -6.84
N PHE A 202 -6.83 6.79 -6.75
CA PHE A 202 -5.48 6.32 -7.07
C PHE A 202 -5.47 5.22 -8.14
N PRO A 203 -5.30 5.57 -9.43
CA PRO A 203 -5.28 4.60 -10.53
C PRO A 203 -4.12 3.59 -10.49
N ALA A 204 -3.09 3.87 -9.68
CA ALA A 204 -1.97 2.96 -9.48
C ALA A 204 -2.33 1.74 -8.62
N VAL A 205 -3.53 1.70 -8.01
CA VAL A 205 -4.07 0.55 -7.28
C VAL A 205 -5.10 -0.14 -8.17
N ASP A 206 -4.78 -1.33 -8.68
CA ASP A 206 -5.70 -2.06 -9.58
C ASP A 206 -6.93 -2.58 -8.82
N PHE A 207 -6.70 -3.09 -7.61
CA PHE A 207 -7.73 -3.70 -6.76
C PHE A 207 -7.64 -3.21 -5.32
N VAL A 208 -8.82 -3.01 -4.72
CA VAL A 208 -8.95 -2.76 -3.28
C VAL A 208 -9.78 -3.89 -2.69
N VAL A 209 -9.22 -4.57 -1.68
CA VAL A 209 -9.87 -5.62 -0.92
C VAL A 209 -10.59 -4.98 0.26
N ARG A 210 -11.90 -5.21 0.38
CA ARG A 210 -12.75 -4.67 1.44
C ARG A 210 -13.22 -5.81 2.35
N GLY A 211 -13.31 -5.56 3.66
CA GLY A 211 -13.53 -6.59 4.66
C GLY A 211 -12.39 -7.60 4.78
N GLU A 212 -12.73 -8.84 5.15
CA GLU A 212 -11.81 -9.95 5.38
C GLU A 212 -11.12 -10.40 4.07
N GLY A 213 -9.81 -10.19 3.98
CA GLY A 213 -9.03 -10.44 2.77
C GLY A 213 -8.89 -11.93 2.44
N GLU A 214 -8.90 -12.79 3.46
CA GLU A 214 -8.88 -14.25 3.34
C GLU A 214 -10.06 -14.78 2.52
N LEU A 215 -11.25 -14.19 2.69
CA LEU A 215 -12.44 -14.59 1.93
C LEU A 215 -12.35 -14.15 0.45
N THR A 216 -11.58 -13.10 0.19
CA THR A 216 -11.37 -12.55 -1.15
C THR A 216 -10.40 -13.42 -1.96
N PHE A 217 -9.33 -13.93 -1.34
CA PHE A 217 -8.42 -14.90 -1.97
C PHE A 217 -9.08 -16.26 -2.27
N LEU A 218 -10.01 -16.72 -1.41
CA LEU A 218 -10.70 -17.99 -1.58
C LEU A 218 -11.83 -17.97 -2.65
N GLY A 219 -12.09 -16.83 -3.28
CA GLY A 219 -13.14 -16.71 -4.29
C GLY A 219 -14.53 -17.02 -3.72
N TYR A 220 -14.88 -16.44 -2.57
CA TYR A 220 -16.12 -16.68 -1.83
C TYR A 220 -17.34 -16.82 -2.76
N SER A 221 -18.03 -17.97 -2.71
CA SER A 221 -19.16 -18.34 -3.58
C SER A 221 -20.54 -18.03 -2.98
N GLY A 222 -20.62 -17.08 -2.04
CA GLY A 222 -21.88 -16.60 -1.47
C GLY A 222 -22.53 -15.46 -2.27
N PRO A 223 -23.78 -15.05 -1.93
CA PRO A 223 -24.59 -14.12 -2.72
C PRO A 223 -23.96 -12.73 -2.99
N SER A 224 -22.91 -12.36 -2.24
CA SER A 224 -22.27 -11.02 -2.27
C SER A 224 -20.86 -11.00 -2.87
N ALA A 225 -20.37 -12.09 -3.46
CA ALA A 225 -19.03 -12.17 -4.07
C ALA A 225 -18.74 -11.05 -5.10
N SER A 226 -19.79 -10.58 -5.78
CA SER A 226 -19.72 -9.49 -6.76
C SER A 226 -19.48 -8.09 -6.15
N ALA A 227 -19.69 -7.93 -4.83
CA ALA A 227 -19.46 -6.68 -4.12
C ALA A 227 -17.99 -6.51 -3.64
N MET A 228 -17.21 -7.60 -3.62
CA MET A 228 -15.83 -7.61 -3.11
C MET A 228 -14.81 -7.09 -4.13
N TRP A 229 -15.14 -7.07 -5.42
CA TRP A 229 -14.24 -6.67 -6.50
C TRP A 229 -14.83 -5.53 -7.33
N SER A 230 -14.27 -4.32 -7.23
CA SER A 230 -14.60 -3.22 -8.15
C SER A 230 -13.47 -3.02 -9.16
N ARG A 231 -13.76 -3.15 -10.46
CA ARG A 231 -12.84 -2.82 -11.56
C ARG A 231 -13.23 -1.49 -12.20
N ARG A 232 -12.26 -0.62 -12.51
CA ARG A 232 -12.53 0.64 -13.25
C ARG A 232 -12.95 0.35 -14.70
N ARG A 233 -13.96 1.08 -15.19
CA ARG A 233 -14.27 1.15 -16.63
C ARG A 233 -13.18 1.97 -17.34
N PRO A 234 -12.73 1.57 -18.54
CA PRO A 234 -11.79 2.38 -19.30
C PRO A 234 -12.42 3.73 -19.64
N THR A 235 -11.77 4.82 -19.26
CA THR A 235 -12.14 6.18 -19.68
C THR A 235 -11.86 6.33 -21.16
N ARG A 236 -12.89 6.52 -21.99
CA ARG A 236 -12.70 6.95 -23.37
C ARG A 236 -12.03 8.33 -23.37
N PRO A 237 -11.04 8.58 -24.25
CA PRO A 237 -10.53 9.93 -24.44
C PRO A 237 -11.67 10.83 -24.95
N ARG A 238 -11.70 12.07 -24.49
CA ARG A 238 -12.51 13.13 -25.09
C ARG A 238 -11.85 13.65 -26.35
#